data_AF-A0A7Y5A4S8-F1
#
_entry.id   AF-A0A7Y5A4S8-F1
#
_cell.length_a   1.000
_cell.length_b   1.000
_cell.length_c   1.000
_cell.angle_alpha   90.00
_cell.angle_beta   90.00
_cell.angle_gamma   90.00
#
_symmetry.space_group_name_H-M   'P 1'
#
loop_
_entity.id
_entity.type
_entity.pdbx_description
1 polymer ?
#
loop_
_entity_poly.entity_id
_entity_poly.type
_entity_poly.pdbx_seq_one_letter_code
_entity_poly.pdbx_strand_id
1 'polypeptide(L)'
;MKKIIVISLLSFYSFVAFAQSADSNPELNLANKLIGSPDKLTIGGYGEVHFNQAMDAAVVKNGTLDVHRMVLLVGYNFNTKVQFVSELEFEHVSEVLVEQAFMQYKLNSWISLRGGLLLIPMGIINEFHEPTTFNGVERPLIDN
;
A
#
# COMPACT_ATOMS: atom_id res chain seq x y z
N MET A 1 -8.16 -50.44 -6.03
CA MET A 1 -9.05 -49.28 -5.83
C MET A 1 -8.37 -48.12 -5.11
N LYS A 2 -7.84 -48.30 -3.89
CA LYS A 2 -7.18 -47.21 -3.11
C LYS A 2 -6.04 -46.49 -3.85
N LYS A 3 -5.19 -47.21 -4.60
CA LYS A 3 -4.07 -46.63 -5.37
C LYS A 3 -4.53 -45.73 -6.52
N ILE A 4 -5.65 -46.03 -7.16
CA ILE A 4 -6.20 -45.25 -8.28
C ILE A 4 -6.77 -43.92 -7.76
N ILE A 5 -7.41 -43.94 -6.58
CA ILE A 5 -7.93 -42.74 -5.92
C ILE A 5 -6.79 -41.79 -5.56
N VAL A 6 -5.68 -42.30 -5.02
CA VAL A 6 -4.51 -41.48 -4.66
C VAL A 6 -3.88 -40.83 -5.90
N ILE A 7 -3.71 -41.59 -6.99
CA ILE A 7 -3.13 -41.06 -8.24
C ILE A 7 -4.06 -40.00 -8.85
N SER A 8 -5.38 -40.22 -8.81
CA SER A 8 -6.35 -39.23 -9.29
C SER A 8 -6.35 -37.96 -8.45
N LEU A 9 -6.20 -38.07 -7.13
CA LEU A 9 -6.10 -36.91 -6.23
C LEU A 9 -4.82 -36.11 -6.47
N LEU A 10 -3.68 -36.79 -6.63
CA LEU A 10 -2.39 -36.14 -6.92
C LEU A 10 -2.41 -35.43 -8.29
N SER A 11 -3.01 -36.05 -9.31
CA SER A 11 -3.15 -35.46 -10.65
C SER A 11 -4.08 -34.23 -10.63
N PHE A 12 -5.15 -34.28 -9.84
CA PHE A 12 -6.05 -33.14 -9.65
C PHE A 12 -5.35 -31.99 -8.90
N TYR A 13 -4.53 -32.31 -7.89
CA TYR A 13 -3.76 -31.32 -7.14
C TYR A 13 -2.73 -30.59 -8.01
N SER A 14 -2.06 -31.31 -8.93
CA SER A 14 -1.15 -30.68 -9.88
C SER A 14 -1.85 -29.72 -10.85
N PHE A 15 -3.10 -29.99 -11.24
CA PHE A 15 -3.85 -29.10 -12.14
C PHE A 15 -4.30 -27.81 -11.46
N VAL A 16 -4.67 -27.86 -10.18
CA VAL A 16 -5.06 -26.66 -9.41
C VAL A 16 -3.87 -25.72 -9.19
N ALA A 17 -2.65 -26.24 -9.02
CA ALA A 17 -1.45 -25.43 -8.81
C ALA A 17 -1.07 -24.52 -10.00
N PHE A 18 -1.46 -24.88 -11.23
CA PHE A 18 -1.17 -24.07 -12.43
C PHE A 18 -2.30 -23.10 -12.82
N ALA A 19 -3.46 -23.17 -12.16
CA ALA A 19 -4.62 -22.34 -12.53
C ALA A 19 -4.55 -20.91 -11.98
N GLN A 20 -3.65 -20.61 -11.04
CA GLN A 20 -3.40 -19.26 -10.57
C GLN A 20 -2.39 -18.58 -11.49
N SER A 21 -2.88 -17.97 -12.56
CA SER A 21 -2.14 -16.89 -13.20
C SER A 21 -2.13 -15.74 -12.20
N ALA A 22 -1.03 -15.56 -11.49
CA ALA A 22 -0.83 -14.42 -10.61
C ALA A 22 -0.98 -13.15 -11.45
N ASP A 23 -1.93 -12.29 -11.10
CA ASP A 23 -2.00 -10.95 -11.67
C ASP A 23 -0.61 -10.32 -11.57
N SER A 24 -0.05 -9.95 -12.71
CA SER A 24 1.38 -9.59 -12.85
C SER A 24 1.77 -8.30 -12.12
N ASN A 25 0.79 -7.59 -11.56
CA ASN A 25 0.98 -6.39 -10.76
C ASN A 25 0.40 -6.68 -9.37
N PRO A 26 1.18 -7.21 -8.41
CA PRO A 26 0.76 -7.11 -7.02
C PRO A 26 0.48 -5.63 -6.74
N GLU A 27 -0.67 -5.31 -6.16
CA GLU A 27 -0.86 -3.99 -5.59
C GLU A 27 0.26 -3.81 -4.55
N LEU A 28 1.18 -2.91 -4.86
CA LEU A 28 2.28 -2.54 -3.99
C LEU A 28 1.94 -1.16 -3.44
N ASN A 29 2.06 -1.00 -2.13
CA ASN A 29 2.03 0.32 -1.53
C ASN A 29 3.17 1.19 -2.10
N LEU A 30 3.00 2.50 -2.01
CA LEU A 30 3.90 3.45 -2.68
C LEU A 30 5.34 3.33 -2.19
N ALA A 31 5.55 3.02 -0.90
CA ALA A 31 6.86 2.72 -0.34
C ALA A 31 7.57 1.56 -1.05
N ASN A 32 6.89 0.44 -1.28
CA ASN A 32 7.45 -0.71 -1.99
C ASN A 32 7.70 -0.40 -3.48
N LYS A 33 6.88 0.44 -4.10
CA LYS A 33 7.08 0.91 -5.47
C LYS A 33 8.36 1.74 -5.61
N LEU A 34 8.67 2.60 -4.64
CA LEU A 34 9.92 3.36 -4.60
C LEU A 34 11.15 2.45 -4.47
N ILE A 35 11.07 1.44 -3.60
CA ILE A 35 12.16 0.45 -3.40
C ILE A 35 12.41 -0.37 -4.67
N GLY A 36 11.36 -0.69 -5.43
CA GLY A 36 11.45 -1.43 -6.68
C GLY A 36 11.90 -0.59 -7.88
N SER A 37 12.01 0.73 -7.74
CA SER A 37 12.38 1.61 -8.83
C SER A 37 13.84 1.36 -9.27
N PRO A 38 14.13 1.27 -10.59
CA PRO A 38 15.49 1.14 -11.09
C PRO A 38 16.29 2.44 -10.98
N ASP A 39 15.60 3.57 -10.79
CA ASP A 39 16.23 4.90 -10.75
C ASP A 39 16.93 5.15 -9.41
N LYS A 40 17.97 6.00 -9.45
CA LYS A 40 18.74 6.32 -8.24
C LYS A 40 17.95 7.21 -7.27
N LEU A 41 17.19 8.16 -7.81
CA LEU A 41 16.33 9.07 -7.09
C LEU A 41 14.95 8.98 -7.74
N THR A 42 13.96 8.68 -6.92
CA THR A 42 12.56 8.60 -7.35
C THR A 42 11.76 9.57 -6.51
N ILE A 43 11.07 10.49 -7.16
CA ILE A 43 10.18 11.43 -6.50
C ILE A 43 8.78 11.15 -7.04
N GLY A 44 7.84 10.98 -6.13
CA GLY A 44 6.43 10.79 -6.44
C GLY A 44 5.57 11.57 -5.46
N GLY A 45 4.27 11.43 -5.60
CA GLY A 45 3.32 12.09 -4.72
C GLY A 45 1.92 12.04 -5.29
N TYR A 46 0.97 12.42 -4.46
CA TYR A 46 -0.44 12.53 -4.80
C TYR A 46 -1.09 13.59 -3.92
N GLY A 47 -2.33 13.94 -4.22
CA GLY A 47 -3.10 14.86 -3.39
C GLY A 47 -4.59 14.55 -3.48
N GLU A 48 -5.30 14.93 -2.42
CA GLU A 48 -6.71 14.65 -2.22
C GLU A 48 -7.50 15.92 -1.93
N VAL A 49 -8.71 15.95 -2.47
CA VAL A 49 -9.73 16.92 -2.11
C VAL A 49 -11.00 16.15 -1.81
N HIS A 50 -11.48 16.24 -0.58
CA HIS A 50 -12.65 15.52 -0.10
C HIS A 50 -13.87 16.42 -0.15
N PHE A 51 -15.00 15.83 -0.51
CA PHE A 51 -16.31 16.44 -0.32
C PHE A 51 -17.19 15.49 0.48
N ASN A 52 -17.59 15.92 1.67
CA ASN A 52 -18.37 15.13 2.61
C ASN A 52 -19.69 15.84 2.93
N GLN A 53 -20.82 15.19 2.67
CA GLN A 53 -22.15 15.69 3.01
C GLN A 53 -22.96 14.61 3.70
N ALA A 54 -23.31 14.83 4.96
CA ALA A 54 -24.14 13.91 5.72
C ALA A 54 -25.57 13.89 5.16
N MET A 55 -26.08 12.70 4.89
CA MET A 55 -27.44 12.49 4.40
C MET A 55 -28.37 12.18 5.58
N ASP A 56 -29.47 12.94 5.67
CA ASP A 56 -30.54 12.73 6.65
C ASP A 56 -31.89 12.93 5.93
N ALA A 57 -32.88 12.10 6.29
CA ALA A 57 -34.17 12.07 5.59
C ALA A 57 -35.03 13.32 5.83
N ALA A 58 -34.81 14.04 6.94
CA ALA A 58 -35.62 15.18 7.35
C ALA A 58 -34.86 16.51 7.29
N VAL A 59 -33.52 16.49 7.36
CA VAL A 59 -32.70 17.70 7.45
C VAL A 59 -31.60 17.70 6.41
N VAL A 60 -31.60 18.72 5.54
CA VAL A 60 -30.46 18.97 4.65
C VAL A 60 -29.34 19.61 5.46
N LYS A 61 -28.18 18.94 5.51
CA LYS A 61 -26.95 19.45 6.13
C LYS A 61 -26.02 19.99 5.05
N ASN A 62 -25.26 21.03 5.38
CA ASN A 62 -24.25 21.59 4.49
C ASN A 62 -23.12 20.56 4.27
N GLY A 63 -22.63 20.47 3.04
CA GLY A 63 -21.43 19.71 2.71
C GLY A 63 -20.16 20.45 3.12
N THR A 64 -19.11 19.69 3.37
CA THR A 64 -17.76 20.20 3.67
C THR A 64 -16.85 19.84 2.51
N LEU A 65 -16.10 20.83 2.00
CA LEU A 65 -15.03 20.62 1.03
C LEU A 65 -13.70 20.87 1.73
N ASP A 66 -12.78 19.92 1.59
CA ASP A 66 -11.51 19.92 2.30
C ASP A 66 -10.37 19.52 1.35
N VAL A 67 -9.27 20.27 1.39
CA VAL A 67 -8.01 19.83 0.75
C VAL A 67 -7.34 18.92 1.77
N HIS A 68 -7.72 17.65 1.71
CA HIS A 68 -7.50 16.70 2.78
C HIS A 68 -6.01 16.49 3.04
N ARG A 69 -5.27 16.17 1.97
CA ARG A 69 -3.82 15.97 2.06
C ARG A 69 -3.08 16.13 0.75
N MET A 70 -1.81 16.50 0.86
CA MET A 70 -0.82 16.42 -0.21
C MET A 70 0.37 15.61 0.26
N VAL A 71 0.70 14.55 -0.45
CA VAL A 71 1.75 13.60 -0.09
C VAL A 71 2.90 13.71 -1.06
N LEU A 72 4.11 13.85 -0.52
CA LEU A 72 5.37 13.81 -1.25
C LEU A 72 6.18 12.58 -0.84
N LEU A 73 6.53 11.79 -1.84
CA LEU A 73 7.28 10.55 -1.69
C LEU A 73 8.67 10.74 -2.26
N VAL A 74 9.69 10.38 -1.49
CA VAL A 74 11.09 10.42 -1.92
C VAL A 74 11.74 9.08 -1.65
N GLY A 75 12.22 8.44 -2.71
CA GLY A 75 13.01 7.22 -2.68
C GLY A 75 14.43 7.49 -3.18
N TYR A 76 15.44 6.99 -2.48
CA TYR A 76 16.82 7.09 -2.93
C TYR A 76 17.58 5.78 -2.77
N ASN A 77 18.08 5.27 -3.90
CA ASN A 77 18.89 4.06 -3.98
C ASN A 77 20.37 4.44 -3.89
N PHE A 78 20.97 4.28 -2.71
CA PHE A 78 22.41 4.53 -2.55
C PHE A 78 23.25 3.53 -3.33
N ASN A 79 22.80 2.26 -3.36
CA ASN A 79 23.37 1.17 -4.13
C ASN A 79 22.33 0.03 -4.25
N THR A 80 22.75 -1.14 -4.75
CA THR A 80 21.87 -2.30 -4.94
C THR A 80 21.33 -2.94 -3.65
N LYS A 81 21.88 -2.57 -2.48
CA LYS A 81 21.50 -3.12 -1.17
C LYS A 81 20.93 -2.09 -0.20
N VAL A 82 21.23 -0.80 -0.36
CA VAL A 82 20.85 0.25 0.60
C VAL A 82 19.93 1.24 -0.08
N GLN A 83 18.72 1.38 0.48
CA GLN A 83 17.69 2.29 0.00
C GLN A 83 17.17 3.16 1.14
N PHE A 84 16.73 4.37 0.81
CA PHE A 84 15.97 5.25 1.69
C PHE A 84 14.60 5.51 1.09
N VAL A 85 13.58 5.56 1.95
CA VAL A 85 12.21 5.93 1.61
C VAL A 85 11.71 6.91 2.64
N SER A 86 11.07 7.98 2.17
CA SER A 86 10.30 8.89 3.02
C SER A 86 8.98 9.30 2.39
N GLU A 87 8.02 9.56 3.25
CA GLU A 87 6.69 10.06 2.94
C GLU A 87 6.41 11.26 3.84
N LEU A 88 6.22 12.41 3.19
CA LEU A 88 5.88 13.68 3.82
C LEU A 88 4.43 13.99 3.46
N GLU A 89 3.60 14.21 4.46
CA GLU A 89 2.20 14.53 4.30
C GLU A 89 1.93 15.97 4.75
N PHE A 90 1.13 16.69 3.97
CA PHE A 90 0.60 17.99 4.34
C PHE A 90 -0.92 17.92 4.41
N GLU A 91 -1.46 17.84 5.62
CA GLU A 91 -2.88 17.65 5.90
C GLU A 91 -3.60 18.97 6.13
N HIS A 92 -4.86 19.04 5.67
CA HIS A 92 -5.80 20.14 5.92
C HIS A 92 -5.21 21.54 5.66
N VAL A 93 -4.22 21.63 4.76
CA VAL A 93 -3.47 22.85 4.43
C VAL A 93 -2.79 23.52 5.65
N SER A 94 -2.56 22.79 6.73
CA SER A 94 -2.03 23.37 7.97
C SER A 94 -1.03 22.50 8.72
N GLU A 95 -1.05 21.19 8.53
CA GLU A 95 -0.24 20.25 9.32
C GLU A 95 0.77 19.55 8.42
N VAL A 96 2.05 19.56 8.79
CA VAL A 96 3.11 18.83 8.09
C VAL A 96 3.55 17.66 8.95
N LEU A 97 3.44 16.46 8.41
CA LEU A 97 3.74 15.21 9.10
C LEU A 97 4.73 14.38 8.27
N VAL A 98 5.58 13.64 8.95
CA VAL A 98 6.40 12.59 8.33
C VAL A 98 5.72 11.28 8.70
N GLU A 99 5.07 10.64 7.73
CA GLU A 99 4.35 9.38 7.98
C GLU A 99 5.31 8.19 8.01
N GLN A 100 6.25 8.18 7.06
CA GLN A 100 7.29 7.18 6.96
C GLN A 100 8.64 7.82 6.65
N ALA A 101 9.69 7.30 7.26
CA ALA A 101 11.06 7.68 6.95
C ALA A 101 11.99 6.57 7.43
N PHE A 102 12.42 5.71 6.52
CA PHE A 102 13.22 4.54 6.87
C PHE A 102 14.31 4.22 5.86
N MET A 103 15.34 3.55 6.37
CA MET A 103 16.38 2.91 5.58
C MET A 103 16.03 1.43 5.41
N GLN A 104 16.24 0.90 4.22
CA GLN A 104 16.21 -0.53 3.93
C GLN A 104 17.60 -1.03 3.58
N TYR A 105 17.98 -2.17 4.15
CA TYR A 105 19.16 -2.92 3.77
C TYR A 105 18.81 -4.34 3.35
N LYS A 106 19.12 -4.69 2.10
CA LYS A 106 18.90 -6.02 1.54
C LYS A 106 20.02 -6.98 1.94
N LEU A 107 19.71 -7.97 2.76
CA LEU A 107 20.65 -9.04 3.15
C LEU A 107 20.81 -10.05 2.02
N ASN A 108 19.70 -10.47 1.41
CA ASN A 108 19.65 -11.39 0.25
C ASN A 108 18.36 -11.17 -0.56
N SER A 109 18.03 -12.04 -1.50
CA SER A 109 16.81 -11.92 -2.34
C SER A 109 15.49 -12.03 -1.57
N TRP A 110 15.48 -12.59 -0.36
CA TRP A 110 14.27 -12.87 0.42
C TRP A 110 14.19 -12.07 1.73
N ILE A 111 15.32 -11.53 2.20
CA ILE A 111 15.40 -10.88 3.52
C ILE A 111 15.98 -9.49 3.35
N SER A 112 15.21 -8.51 3.82
CA SER A 112 15.63 -7.12 4.00
C SER A 112 15.39 -6.70 5.43
N LEU A 113 16.28 -5.86 5.97
CA LEU A 113 16.10 -5.18 7.24
C LEU A 113 15.60 -3.76 6.96
N ARG A 114 14.58 -3.32 7.68
CA ARG A 114 14.09 -1.94 7.64
C ARG A 114 14.27 -1.31 9.02
N GLY A 115 14.68 -0.04 9.05
CA GLY A 115 14.86 0.70 10.29
C GLY A 115 14.58 2.19 10.09
N GLY A 116 13.83 2.78 11.02
CA GLY A 116 13.37 4.16 10.97
C GLY A 116 11.92 4.28 11.42
N LEU A 117 11.23 5.32 10.94
CA LEU A 117 9.80 5.47 11.08
C LEU A 117 9.09 4.62 10.03
N LEU A 118 8.34 3.63 10.50
CA LEU A 118 7.66 2.61 9.70
C LEU A 118 6.19 2.60 10.06
N LEU A 119 5.34 2.25 9.10
CA LEU A 119 3.98 1.86 9.41
C LEU A 119 4.01 0.53 10.15
N ILE A 120 3.13 0.41 11.13
CA ILE A 120 2.95 -0.84 11.87
C ILE A 120 2.09 -1.75 10.99
N PRO A 121 2.55 -2.96 10.62
CA PRO A 121 1.82 -3.81 9.70
C PRO A 121 0.63 -4.47 10.41
N MET A 122 -0.45 -3.71 10.57
CA MET A 122 -1.66 -4.08 11.31
C MET A 122 -2.88 -3.90 10.40
N GLY A 123 -3.29 -5.01 9.78
CA GLY A 123 -4.32 -5.00 8.74
C GLY A 123 -3.80 -4.57 7.37
N ILE A 124 -4.60 -4.82 6.33
CA ILE A 124 -4.29 -4.50 4.94
C ILE A 124 -4.35 -2.99 4.75
N ILE A 125 -5.42 -2.33 5.19
CA ILE A 125 -5.61 -0.89 5.00
C ILE A 125 -4.52 -0.05 5.65
N ASN A 126 -3.87 -0.50 6.73
CA ASN A 126 -2.78 0.29 7.32
C ASN A 126 -1.52 0.30 6.45
N GLU A 127 -1.18 -0.83 5.81
CA GLU A 127 -0.06 -0.91 4.87
C GLU A 127 -0.39 -0.32 3.51
N PHE A 128 -1.67 -0.27 3.16
CA PHE A 128 -2.25 0.22 1.91
C PHE A 128 -3.24 1.34 2.21
N HIS A 129 -2.77 2.43 2.79
CA HIS A 129 -3.60 3.50 3.32
C HIS A 129 -3.91 4.60 2.27
N GLU A 130 -3.44 4.39 1.04
CA GLU A 130 -3.63 5.28 -0.09
C GLU A 130 -5.07 5.23 -0.62
N PRO A 131 -5.62 6.31 -1.20
CA PRO A 131 -7.07 6.43 -1.46
C PRO A 131 -7.65 5.42 -2.45
N THR A 132 -6.82 4.87 -3.34
CA THR A 132 -7.28 3.93 -4.37
C THR A 132 -7.43 2.50 -3.84
N THR A 133 -7.11 2.24 -2.57
CA THR A 133 -7.09 0.88 -1.98
C THR A 133 -8.39 0.54 -1.25
N PHE A 134 -9.32 1.49 -1.10
CA PHE A 134 -10.62 1.29 -0.48
C PHE A 134 -11.75 1.94 -1.29
N ASN A 135 -12.99 1.51 -1.03
CA ASN A 135 -14.15 1.86 -1.86
C ASN A 135 -14.83 3.19 -1.49
N GLY A 136 -14.45 3.81 -0.36
CA GLY A 136 -15.03 5.06 0.15
C GLY A 136 -14.13 6.28 -0.08
N VAL A 137 -14.63 7.46 0.29
CA VAL A 137 -13.80 8.67 0.38
C VAL A 137 -12.87 8.60 1.59
N GLU A 138 -13.39 8.09 2.71
CA GLU A 138 -12.65 7.93 3.96
C GLU A 138 -12.24 6.47 4.16
N ARG A 139 -11.13 6.26 4.87
CA ARG A 139 -10.65 4.93 5.24
C ARG A 139 -11.74 4.17 6.02
N PRO A 140 -11.95 2.85 5.76
CA PRO A 140 -12.95 2.07 6.48
C PRO A 140 -12.52 1.84 7.94
N LEU A 141 -13.51 1.72 8.83
CA LEU A 141 -13.28 1.47 10.26
C LEU A 141 -12.80 0.05 10.57
N ILE A 142 -13.08 -0.89 9.66
CA ILE A 142 -12.73 -2.30 9.78
C ILE A 142 -12.00 -2.71 8.50
N ASP A 143 -10.97 -3.53 8.65
CA ASP A 143 -10.25 -4.14 7.55
C ASP A 143 -11.19 -5.15 6.84
N ASN A 144 -11.37 -5.00 5.52
CA ASN A 144 -12.34 -5.80 4.74
C ASN A 144 -11.77 -7.13 4.24
#